data_AF-A0A412SZ11-F1
#
_entry.id   AF-A0A412SZ11-F1
#
_cell.length_a   1.000
_cell.length_b   1.000
_cell.length_c   1.000
_cell.angle_alpha   90.00
_cell.angle_beta   90.00
_cell.angle_gamma   90.00
#
_symmetry.space_group_name_H-M   'P 1'
#
loop_
_entity.id
_entity.type
_entity.pdbx_description
1 polymer ?
#
loop_
_entity_poly.entity_id
_entity_poly.type
_entity_poly.pdbx_seq_one_letter_code
_entity_poly.pdbx_strand_id
1 'polypeptide(L)'
;MKQLFTKTFYFPQQHIVLLKNRGLLIADEEKAAGYIYNIDYFRLSAYFYPLLKFPKEQHLYKLGATFVQALNMYRFDRKLRLLLFNEIEKIEVAICSCITNAVSEYFNDLFWITNPTYFFNMQSFRYTQDTIDAELKKSKEDFILHFRSAYTDDYPPAWMITLQDLHEPER
;
A
#
# COMPACT_ATOMS: atom_id res chain seq x y z
N MET A 1 -26.20 20.06 -9.74
CA MET A 1 -25.66 21.10 -8.82
C MET A 1 -24.76 20.43 -7.80
N LYS A 2 -23.54 20.94 -7.57
CA LYS A 2 -22.68 20.48 -6.46
C LYS A 2 -23.29 20.99 -5.16
N GLN A 3 -23.46 20.12 -4.16
CA GLN A 3 -23.96 20.48 -2.85
C GLN A 3 -22.80 20.82 -1.91
N LEU A 4 -23.01 21.75 -0.97
CA LEU A 4 -22.05 22.06 0.07
C LEU A 4 -21.92 20.85 1.02
N PHE A 5 -20.70 20.55 1.47
CA PHE A 5 -20.47 19.48 2.44
C PHE A 5 -20.93 19.93 3.83
N THR A 6 -22.03 19.36 4.32
CA THR A 6 -22.66 19.71 5.60
C THR A 6 -22.62 18.60 6.65
N LYS A 7 -21.93 17.49 6.36
CA LYS A 7 -21.88 16.33 7.27
C LYS A 7 -21.06 16.68 8.52
N THR A 8 -21.60 16.33 9.68
CA THR A 8 -20.96 16.54 10.98
C THR A 8 -20.21 15.29 11.45
N PHE A 9 -19.25 15.50 12.36
CA PHE A 9 -18.52 14.43 13.01
C PHE A 9 -19.45 13.57 13.87
N TYR A 10 -19.30 12.24 13.79
CA TYR A 10 -20.06 11.28 14.58
C TYR A 10 -19.09 10.48 15.45
N PHE A 11 -19.44 10.31 16.73
CA PHE A 11 -18.75 9.39 17.62
C PHE A 11 -19.08 7.93 17.25
N PRO A 12 -18.21 6.96 17.60
CA PRO A 12 -18.45 5.55 17.30
C PRO A 12 -19.83 5.04 17.74
N GLN A 13 -20.31 5.44 18.91
CA GLN A 13 -21.63 5.08 19.42
C GLN A 13 -22.76 5.65 18.55
N GLN A 14 -22.60 6.87 18.02
CA GLN A 14 -23.58 7.47 17.10
C GLN A 14 -23.62 6.72 15.77
N HIS A 15 -22.48 6.19 15.30
CA HIS A 15 -22.46 5.29 14.15
C HIS A 15 -23.19 3.97 14.43
N ILE A 16 -23.04 3.39 15.63
CA ILE A 16 -23.79 2.18 16.01
C ILE A 16 -25.29 2.42 15.95
N VAL A 17 -25.77 3.51 16.54
CA VAL A 17 -27.19 3.90 16.48
C VAL A 17 -27.65 4.08 15.04
N LEU A 18 -26.89 4.78 14.20
CA LEU A 18 -27.20 4.97 12.78
C LEU A 18 -27.32 3.64 12.03
N LEU A 19 -26.38 2.71 12.26
CA LEU A 19 -26.36 1.42 11.59
C LEU A 19 -27.55 0.54 12.01
N LYS A 20 -27.88 0.52 13.31
CA LYS A 20 -29.07 -0.18 13.83
C LYS A 20 -30.37 0.39 13.26
N ASN A 21 -30.50 1.72 13.23
CA ASN A 21 -31.69 2.40 12.66
C ASN A 21 -31.89 2.07 11.18
N ARG A 22 -30.80 1.76 10.47
CA ARG A 22 -30.82 1.33 9.06
C ARG A 22 -31.08 -0.17 8.87
N GLY A 23 -31.22 -0.93 9.97
CA GLY A 23 -31.52 -2.36 9.95
C GLY A 23 -30.30 -3.29 10.02
N LEU A 24 -29.10 -2.79 10.38
CA LEU A 24 -27.94 -3.65 10.61
C LEU A 24 -28.04 -4.32 11.98
N LEU A 25 -27.89 -5.64 12.01
CA LEU A 25 -27.87 -6.40 13.25
C LEU A 25 -26.50 -6.30 13.91
N ILE A 26 -26.48 -5.81 15.16
CA ILE A 26 -25.27 -5.63 15.97
C ILE A 26 -25.53 -6.31 17.31
N ALA A 27 -24.83 -7.42 17.57
CA ALA A 27 -25.02 -8.21 18.79
C ALA A 27 -24.32 -7.60 20.01
N ASP A 28 -23.14 -7.01 19.80
CA ASP A 28 -22.32 -6.37 20.84
C ASP A 28 -21.95 -4.97 20.35
N GLU A 29 -22.67 -3.99 20.87
CA GLU A 29 -22.57 -2.58 20.45
C GLU A 29 -21.25 -1.94 20.91
N GLU A 30 -20.81 -2.24 22.12
CA GLU A 30 -19.54 -1.74 22.67
C GLU A 30 -18.36 -2.23 21.84
N LYS A 31 -18.34 -3.52 21.52
CA LYS A 31 -17.29 -4.10 20.68
C LYS A 31 -17.33 -3.56 19.26
N ALA A 32 -18.52 -3.39 18.69
CA ALA A 32 -18.68 -2.79 17.36
C ALA A 32 -18.20 -1.33 17.33
N ALA A 33 -18.51 -0.53 18.37
CA ALA A 33 -18.01 0.83 18.52
C ALA A 33 -16.47 0.85 18.64
N GLY A 34 -15.89 -0.08 19.39
CA GLY A 34 -14.43 -0.25 19.47
C GLY A 34 -13.80 -0.58 18.11
N TYR A 35 -14.44 -1.40 17.27
CA TYR A 35 -13.97 -1.62 15.90
C TYR A 35 -14.07 -0.37 15.03
N ILE A 36 -15.18 0.37 15.11
CA ILE A 36 -15.35 1.63 14.37
C ILE A 36 -14.27 2.64 14.78
N TYR A 37 -13.95 2.73 16.06
CA TYR A 37 -12.88 3.60 16.56
C TYR A 37 -11.50 3.22 16.00
N ASN A 38 -11.16 1.94 16.01
CA ASN A 38 -9.82 1.48 15.61
C ASN A 38 -9.63 1.34 14.09
N ILE A 39 -10.68 0.98 13.35
CA ILE A 39 -10.62 0.73 11.89
C ILE A 39 -11.07 1.95 11.08
N ASP A 40 -11.78 2.88 11.71
CA ASP A 40 -12.52 3.98 11.09
C ASP A 40 -13.83 3.55 10.37
N TYR A 41 -14.88 4.34 10.56
CA TYR A 41 -16.21 4.09 9.98
C TYR A 41 -16.18 4.14 8.45
N PHE A 42 -15.43 5.06 7.84
CA PHE A 42 -15.38 5.21 6.39
C PHE A 42 -14.79 3.96 5.75
N ARG A 43 -13.72 3.38 6.31
CA ARG A 43 -13.15 2.11 5.84
C ARG A 43 -14.15 0.97 5.95
N LEU A 44 -14.81 0.82 7.11
CA LEU A 44 -15.83 -0.21 7.30
C LEU A 44 -17.07 0.01 6.41
N SER A 45 -17.38 1.25 6.04
CA SER A 45 -18.55 1.58 5.21
C SER A 45 -18.51 0.95 3.81
N ALA A 46 -17.32 0.77 3.25
CA ALA A 46 -17.14 0.03 1.99
C ALA A 46 -17.61 -1.43 2.11
N TYR A 47 -17.43 -2.04 3.28
CA TYR A 47 -17.87 -3.41 3.59
C TYR A 47 -19.33 -3.49 4.03
N PHE A 48 -19.93 -2.38 4.47
CA PHE A 48 -21.37 -2.29 4.69
C PHE A 48 -22.16 -2.19 3.37
N TYR A 49 -21.57 -1.58 2.34
CA TYR A 49 -22.25 -1.32 1.06
C TYR A 49 -22.82 -2.58 0.36
N PRO A 50 -22.12 -3.73 0.28
CA PRO A 50 -22.67 -4.97 -0.27
C PRO A 50 -23.91 -5.50 0.49
N LEU A 51 -24.00 -5.20 1.79
CA LEU A 51 -25.08 -5.63 2.68
C LEU A 51 -26.34 -4.78 2.57
N LEU A 52 -26.27 -3.60 1.92
CA LEU A 52 -27.43 -2.75 1.67
C LEU A 52 -28.46 -3.44 0.77
N LYS A 53 -29.74 -3.23 1.01
CA LYS A 53 -30.81 -3.64 0.10
C LYS A 53 -30.89 -2.69 -1.10
N PHE A 54 -31.46 -3.15 -2.20
CA PHE A 54 -31.81 -2.26 -3.30
C PHE A 54 -33.16 -1.57 -3.00
N PRO A 55 -33.32 -0.28 -3.31
CA PRO A 55 -32.32 0.65 -3.86
C PRO A 55 -31.30 1.14 -2.79
N LYS A 56 -30.02 1.26 -3.18
CA LYS A 56 -28.88 1.48 -2.26
C LYS A 56 -28.88 2.87 -1.62
N GLU A 57 -29.50 3.83 -2.30
CA GLU A 57 -29.63 5.24 -1.93
C GLU A 57 -30.42 5.41 -0.62
N GLN A 58 -31.27 4.44 -0.28
CA GLN A 58 -32.01 4.44 0.99
C GLN A 58 -31.13 4.10 2.19
N HIS A 59 -29.91 3.58 1.96
CA HIS A 59 -28.99 3.14 3.01
C HIS A 59 -29.58 2.14 4.01
N LEU A 60 -30.58 1.36 3.60
CA LEU A 60 -31.20 0.33 4.40
C LEU A 60 -30.52 -1.02 4.17
N TYR A 61 -30.36 -1.83 5.21
CA TYR A 61 -29.71 -3.13 5.13
C TYR A 61 -30.69 -4.25 4.73
N LYS A 62 -30.15 -5.32 4.11
CA LYS A 62 -30.89 -6.55 3.84
C LYS A 62 -31.28 -7.24 5.16
N LEU A 63 -32.36 -8.02 5.14
CA LEU A 63 -32.75 -8.83 6.30
C LEU A 63 -31.61 -9.80 6.67
N GLY A 64 -31.26 -9.87 7.95
CA GLY A 64 -30.19 -10.73 8.45
C GLY A 64 -28.77 -10.20 8.20
N ALA A 65 -28.62 -8.98 7.64
CA ALA A 65 -27.31 -8.34 7.54
C ALA A 65 -26.75 -8.03 8.93
N THR A 66 -25.53 -8.47 9.20
CA THR A 66 -24.86 -8.29 10.50
C THR A 66 -23.59 -7.46 10.38
N PHE A 67 -23.22 -6.77 11.45
CA PHE A 67 -21.93 -6.10 11.55
C PHE A 67 -20.75 -7.08 11.40
N VAL A 68 -20.91 -8.31 11.93
CA VAL A 68 -19.89 -9.36 11.87
C VAL A 68 -19.59 -9.79 10.44
N GLN A 69 -20.59 -9.85 9.56
CA GLN A 69 -20.37 -10.14 8.14
C GLN A 69 -19.47 -9.09 7.48
N ALA A 70 -19.74 -7.81 7.71
CA ALA A 70 -18.90 -6.72 7.18
C ALA A 70 -17.48 -6.77 7.75
N LEU A 71 -17.35 -7.01 9.06
CA LEU A 71 -16.05 -7.15 9.71
C LEU A 71 -15.25 -8.35 9.17
N ASN A 72 -15.92 -9.46 8.86
CA ASN A 72 -15.27 -10.63 8.29
C ASN A 72 -14.79 -10.38 6.86
N MET A 73 -15.55 -9.65 6.04
CA MET A 73 -15.08 -9.21 4.72
C MET A 73 -13.84 -8.33 4.83
N TYR A 74 -13.84 -7.34 5.74
CA TYR A 74 -12.66 -6.52 6.02
C TYR A 74 -11.43 -7.34 6.43
N ARG A 75 -11.63 -8.30 7.34
CA ARG A 75 -10.55 -9.18 7.83
C ARG A 75 -10.01 -10.09 6.73
N PHE A 76 -10.88 -10.60 5.87
CA PHE A 76 -10.50 -11.41 4.73
C PHE A 76 -9.61 -10.59 3.79
N ASP A 77 -10.04 -9.41 3.37
CA ASP A 77 -9.26 -8.53 2.50
C ASP A 77 -7.90 -8.18 3.09
N ARG A 78 -7.86 -7.89 4.40
CA ARG A 78 -6.59 -7.60 5.10
C ARG A 78 -5.64 -8.79 5.05
N LYS A 79 -6.14 -10.01 5.31
CA LYS A 79 -5.32 -11.23 5.24
C LYS A 79 -4.87 -11.52 3.81
N LEU A 80 -5.77 -11.41 2.84
CA LEU A 80 -5.47 -11.60 1.43
C LEU A 80 -4.40 -10.62 0.97
N ARG A 81 -4.50 -9.35 1.34
CA ARG A 81 -3.50 -8.33 1.01
C ARG A 81 -2.11 -8.70 1.54
N LEU A 82 -2.02 -9.18 2.78
CA LEU A 82 -0.73 -9.61 3.36
C LEU A 82 -0.15 -10.80 2.60
N LEU A 83 -0.98 -11.81 2.29
CA LEU A 83 -0.54 -12.96 1.50
C LEU A 83 -0.06 -12.55 0.09
N LEU A 84 -0.80 -11.65 -0.57
CA LEU A 84 -0.44 -11.15 -1.89
C LEU A 84 0.86 -10.35 -1.87
N PHE A 85 1.05 -9.46 -0.89
CA PHE A 85 2.28 -8.67 -0.82
C PHE A 85 3.51 -9.55 -0.63
N ASN A 86 3.44 -10.57 0.22
CA ASN A 86 4.56 -11.50 0.40
C ASN A 86 4.96 -12.22 -0.90
N GLU A 87 3.99 -12.56 -1.75
CA GLU A 87 4.30 -13.22 -3.03
C GLU A 87 4.72 -12.21 -4.12
N ILE A 88 4.15 -11.00 -4.11
CA ILE A 88 4.58 -9.91 -5.01
C ILE A 88 6.02 -9.51 -4.73
N GLU A 89 6.42 -9.44 -3.47
CA GLU A 89 7.80 -9.15 -3.06
C GLU A 89 8.80 -10.14 -3.67
N LYS A 90 8.51 -11.44 -3.60
CA LYS A 90 9.37 -12.47 -4.22
C LYS A 90 9.48 -12.30 -5.74
N ILE A 91 8.36 -11.96 -6.39
CA ILE A 91 8.34 -11.71 -7.84
C ILE A 91 9.16 -10.46 -8.18
N GLU A 92 9.03 -9.40 -7.38
CA GLU A 92 9.78 -8.16 -7.53
C GLU A 92 11.29 -8.40 -7.42
N VAL A 93 11.74 -9.11 -6.37
CA VAL A 93 13.15 -9.50 -6.19
C VAL A 93 13.66 -10.26 -7.40
N ALA A 94 12.91 -11.26 -7.87
CA ALA A 94 13.31 -12.09 -8.99
C ALA A 94 13.44 -11.29 -10.30
N ILE A 95 12.50 -10.37 -10.56
CA ILE A 95 12.53 -9.51 -11.75
C ILE A 95 13.70 -8.53 -11.66
N CYS A 96 13.88 -7.85 -10.53
CA CYS A 96 14.97 -6.90 -10.32
C CYS A 96 16.34 -7.57 -10.43
N SER A 97 16.50 -8.77 -9.86
CA SER A 97 17.73 -9.56 -10.00
C SER A 97 17.97 -9.99 -11.45
N CYS A 98 16.93 -10.47 -12.14
CA CYS A 98 17.03 -10.88 -13.55
C CYS A 98 17.49 -9.72 -14.44
N ILE A 99 16.84 -8.54 -14.31
CA ILE A 99 17.19 -7.35 -15.08
C ILE A 99 18.62 -6.91 -14.75
N THR A 100 18.96 -6.79 -13.46
CA THR A 100 20.29 -6.31 -13.05
C THR A 100 21.39 -7.22 -13.58
N ASN A 101 21.24 -8.54 -13.45
CA ASN A 101 22.22 -9.51 -13.93
C ASN A 101 22.34 -9.47 -15.46
N ALA A 102 21.21 -9.54 -16.18
CA ALA A 102 21.22 -9.58 -17.64
C ALA A 102 21.82 -8.29 -18.25
N VAL A 103 21.48 -7.12 -17.69
CA VAL A 103 21.94 -5.83 -18.20
C VAL A 103 23.40 -5.57 -17.82
N SER A 104 23.80 -5.89 -16.58
CA SER A 104 25.21 -5.80 -16.16
C SER A 104 26.10 -6.74 -16.98
N GLU A 105 25.65 -7.95 -17.30
CA GLU A 105 26.39 -8.88 -18.16
C GLU A 105 26.46 -8.34 -19.60
N TYR A 106 25.35 -7.88 -20.16
CA TYR A 106 25.29 -7.38 -21.54
C TYR A 106 26.20 -6.18 -21.79
N PHE A 107 26.21 -5.20 -20.88
CA PHE A 107 27.04 -4.00 -21.00
C PHE A 107 28.43 -4.15 -20.36
N ASN A 108 28.65 -5.20 -19.56
CA ASN A 108 29.82 -5.35 -18.70
C ASN A 108 30.07 -4.10 -17.84
N ASP A 109 29.00 -3.51 -17.30
CA ASP A 109 29.01 -2.29 -16.50
C ASP A 109 28.16 -2.49 -15.22
N LEU A 110 28.77 -2.22 -14.07
CA LEU A 110 28.13 -2.31 -12.76
C LEU A 110 27.22 -1.10 -12.50
N PHE A 111 27.45 0.03 -13.19
CA PHE A 111 26.75 1.31 -13.00
C PHE A 111 25.83 1.66 -14.18
N TRP A 112 25.39 0.65 -14.95
CA TRP A 112 24.62 0.84 -16.17
C TRP A 112 23.37 1.73 -16.00
N ILE A 113 22.71 1.65 -14.83
CA ILE A 113 21.46 2.38 -14.57
C ILE A 113 21.67 3.90 -14.45
N THR A 114 22.88 4.33 -14.14
CA THR A 114 23.28 5.74 -14.05
C THR A 114 24.10 6.19 -15.27
N ASN A 115 24.24 5.34 -16.29
CA ASN A 115 24.96 5.65 -17.51
C ASN A 115 23.99 6.11 -18.62
N PRO A 116 24.04 7.39 -19.06
CA PRO A 116 23.09 7.92 -20.04
C PRO A 116 23.20 7.26 -21.43
N THR A 117 24.33 6.62 -21.75
CA THR A 117 24.56 6.02 -23.07
C THR A 117 23.69 4.78 -23.34
N TYR A 118 23.19 4.12 -22.29
CA TYR A 118 22.34 2.94 -22.40
C TYR A 118 20.85 3.26 -22.47
N PHE A 119 20.48 4.53 -22.36
CA PHE A 119 19.09 4.97 -22.42
C PHE A 119 18.71 5.37 -23.83
N PHE A 120 17.49 5.01 -24.24
CA PHE A 120 16.95 5.36 -25.56
C PHE A 120 16.87 6.89 -25.76
N ASN A 121 16.58 7.64 -24.71
CA ASN A 121 16.51 9.09 -24.76
C ASN A 121 16.88 9.72 -23.42
N MET A 122 17.30 10.99 -23.46
CA MET A 122 17.75 11.73 -22.30
C MET A 122 16.62 12.03 -21.29
N GLN A 123 15.37 12.15 -21.74
CA GLN A 123 14.24 12.43 -20.84
C GLN A 123 13.96 11.24 -19.91
N SER A 124 13.97 10.02 -20.45
CA SER A 124 13.84 8.79 -19.65
C SER A 124 15.02 8.60 -18.69
N PHE A 125 16.24 8.93 -19.13
CA PHE A 125 17.41 8.91 -18.27
C PHE A 125 17.26 9.90 -17.10
N ARG A 126 16.90 11.16 -17.39
CA ARG A 126 16.70 12.18 -16.35
C ARG A 126 15.62 11.78 -15.35
N TYR A 127 14.50 11.25 -15.81
CA TYR A 127 13.45 10.75 -14.92
C TYR A 127 13.98 9.64 -13.99
N THR A 128 14.76 8.70 -14.53
CA THR A 128 15.35 7.60 -13.75
C THR A 128 16.36 8.14 -12.74
N GLN A 129 17.24 9.03 -13.18
CA GLN A 129 18.25 9.67 -12.34
C GLN A 129 17.61 10.48 -11.20
N ASP A 130 16.62 11.33 -11.49
CA ASP A 130 15.91 12.13 -10.49
C ASP A 130 15.22 11.23 -9.44
N THR A 131 14.70 10.08 -9.87
CA THR A 131 14.08 9.09 -8.97
C THR A 131 15.13 8.46 -8.06
N ILE A 132 16.27 8.01 -8.61
CA ILE A 132 17.38 7.44 -7.85
C ILE A 132 17.92 8.46 -6.85
N ASP A 133 18.15 9.70 -7.27
CA ASP A 133 18.65 10.78 -6.42
C ASP A 133 17.68 11.07 -5.25
N ALA A 134 16.38 11.11 -5.52
CA ALA A 134 15.36 11.36 -4.51
C ALA A 134 15.32 10.25 -3.46
N GLU A 135 15.44 8.98 -3.87
CA GLU A 135 15.41 7.83 -2.96
C GLU A 135 16.72 7.68 -2.19
N LEU A 136 17.87 7.81 -2.85
CA LEU A 136 19.16 7.83 -2.17
C LEU A 136 19.18 8.92 -1.10
N LYS A 137 18.76 10.15 -1.41
CA LYS A 137 18.75 11.25 -0.44
C LYS A 137 17.91 10.97 0.81
N LYS A 138 16.83 10.20 0.67
CA LYS A 138 15.95 9.81 1.79
C LYS A 138 16.43 8.55 2.52
N SER A 139 17.13 7.64 1.81
CA SER A 139 17.53 6.35 2.35
C SER A 139 18.45 6.50 3.56
N LYS A 140 18.13 5.72 4.59
CA LYS A 140 18.86 5.59 5.85
C LYS A 140 19.35 4.15 6.07
N GLU A 141 19.35 3.35 5.01
CA GLU A 141 19.70 1.95 5.09
C GLU A 141 21.20 1.77 5.30
N ASP A 142 21.57 0.80 6.13
CA ASP A 142 22.95 0.60 6.57
C ASP A 142 23.92 0.40 5.39
N PHE A 143 23.49 -0.28 4.32
CA PHE A 143 24.34 -0.52 3.15
C PHE A 143 24.56 0.74 2.30
N ILE A 144 23.57 1.64 2.19
CA ILE A 144 23.72 2.94 1.52
C ILE A 144 24.60 3.88 2.34
N LEU A 145 24.42 3.90 3.67
CA LEU A 145 25.28 4.66 4.56
C LEU A 145 26.72 4.16 4.51
N HIS A 146 26.91 2.85 4.51
CA HIS A 146 28.22 2.23 4.34
C HIS A 146 28.84 2.61 3.00
N PHE A 147 28.10 2.49 1.90
CA PHE A 147 28.58 2.82 0.56
C PHE A 147 29.13 4.25 0.50
N ARG A 148 28.36 5.22 0.99
CA ARG A 148 28.75 6.64 1.06
C ARG A 148 30.02 6.90 1.87
N SER A 149 30.27 6.08 2.89
CA SER A 149 31.45 6.22 3.74
C SER A 149 32.69 5.52 3.17
N ALA A 150 32.49 4.44 2.42
CA ALA A 150 33.55 3.54 1.98
C ALA A 150 34.04 3.84 0.56
N TYR A 151 33.20 4.43 -0.31
CA TYR A 151 33.49 4.64 -1.73
C TYR A 151 33.36 6.11 -2.13
N THR A 152 34.09 6.50 -3.17
CA THR A 152 34.10 7.87 -3.72
C THR A 152 33.18 8.02 -4.93
N ASP A 153 32.64 6.91 -5.44
CA ASP A 153 31.73 6.91 -6.59
C ASP A 153 30.44 7.68 -6.26
N ASP A 154 29.95 8.45 -7.23
CA ASP A 154 28.75 9.28 -7.07
C ASP A 154 27.48 8.44 -6.81
N TYR A 155 27.47 7.21 -7.32
CA TYR A 155 26.33 6.29 -7.26
C TYR A 155 26.73 4.88 -6.85
N PRO A 156 25.90 4.18 -6.06
CA PRO A 156 26.05 2.74 -5.85
C PRO A 156 25.92 1.94 -7.16
N PRO A 157 26.52 0.74 -7.24
CA PRO A 157 26.29 -0.15 -8.37
C PRO A 157 24.82 -0.54 -8.49
N ALA A 158 24.41 -0.94 -9.70
CA ALA A 158 23.00 -1.14 -10.05
C ALA A 158 22.25 -2.07 -9.11
N TRP A 159 22.87 -3.16 -8.60
CA TRP A 159 22.21 -4.06 -7.65
C TRP A 159 21.89 -3.41 -6.30
N MET A 160 22.68 -2.43 -5.86
CA MET A 160 22.41 -1.68 -4.63
C MET A 160 21.32 -0.62 -4.84
N ILE A 161 21.02 -0.25 -6.08
CA ILE A 161 19.95 0.70 -6.42
C ILE A 161 18.64 -0.05 -6.67
N THR A 162 18.69 -1.18 -7.38
CA THR A 162 17.50 -1.94 -7.79
C THR A 162 16.97 -2.87 -6.70
N LEU A 163 17.76 -3.16 -5.66
CA LEU A 163 17.37 -4.05 -4.56
C LEU A 163 17.23 -3.32 -3.20
N GLN A 164 17.03 -2.00 -3.19
CA GLN A 164 17.06 -1.20 -1.96
C GLN A 164 16.08 -1.68 -0.89
N ASP A 165 14.84 -1.96 -1.25
CA ASP A 165 13.78 -2.30 -0.28
C ASP A 165 13.84 -3.76 0.26
N LEU A 166 14.86 -4.55 -0.08
CA LEU A 166 14.81 -6.02 0.02
C LEU A 166 15.74 -6.63 1.07
N HIS A 167 16.32 -5.82 1.94
CA HIS A 167 17.14 -6.29 3.06
C HIS A 167 16.49 -5.96 4.41
N GLU A 168 15.30 -6.53 4.69
CA GLU A 168 15.09 -7.06 6.04
C GLU A 168 15.68 -8.48 6.05
N PRO A 169 16.87 -8.70 6.66
CA PRO A 169 17.29 -10.07 6.91
C PRO A 169 16.29 -10.66 7.89
N GLU A 170 15.66 -11.78 7.51
CA GLU A 170 14.99 -12.68 8.43
C GLU A 170 15.83 -12.80 9.72
N ARG A 171 15.33 -12.22 10.81
CA ARG A 171 15.78 -12.47 12.18
C ARG A 171 14.62 -12.95 13.01
#